data_AF-A0A428HMT3-F1
#
_entry.id   AF-A0A428HMT3-F1
#
_cell.length_a   1.000
_cell.length_b   1.000
_cell.length_c   1.000
_cell.angle_alpha   90.00
_cell.angle_beta   90.00
_cell.angle_gamma   90.00
#
_symmetry.space_group_name_H-M   'P 1'
#
loop_
_entity.id
_entity.type
_entity.pdbx_description
1 polymer ?
#
loop_
_entity_poly.entity_id
_entity_poly.type
_entity_poly.pdbx_seq_one_letter_code
_entity_poly.pdbx_strand_id
1 'polypeptide(L)'
;MDKQYLREKLAGLRNKYVESANEETNDGFLDEAKMNKKMLRIKKKLVNLEMERCQKMIEHRDLSKIDQKISAQKELFKECCQQR
;
A
#
# COMPACT_ATOMS: atom_id res chain seq x y z
N MET A 1 -30.19 17.37 -21.64
CA MET A 1 -29.43 16.24 -21.09
C MET A 1 -30.35 15.44 -20.21
N ASP A 2 -30.53 14.16 -20.51
CA ASP A 2 -31.37 13.27 -19.72
C ASP A 2 -30.79 13.13 -18.29
N LYS A 3 -31.67 13.22 -17.29
CA LYS A 3 -31.29 13.08 -15.88
C LYS A 3 -30.77 11.67 -15.59
N GLN A 4 -31.25 10.67 -16.32
CA GLN A 4 -30.79 9.30 -16.19
C GLN A 4 -29.34 9.15 -16.66
N TYR A 5 -29.02 9.72 -17.82
CA TYR A 5 -27.66 9.74 -18.36
C TYR A 5 -26.65 10.39 -17.40
N LEU A 6 -27.03 11.51 -16.75
CA LEU A 6 -26.15 12.18 -15.79
C LEU A 6 -25.89 11.32 -14.54
N ARG A 7 -26.90 10.60 -14.06
CA ARG A 7 -26.75 9.69 -12.91
C ARG A 7 -25.83 8.53 -13.25
N GLU A 8 -26.00 7.91 -14.42
CA GLU A 8 -25.16 6.80 -14.88
C GLU A 8 -23.71 7.24 -15.10
N LYS A 9 -23.51 8.42 -15.70
CA LYS A 9 -22.16 8.97 -15.90
C LYS A 9 -21.45 9.29 -14.58
N LEU A 10 -22.16 9.85 -13.60
CA LEU A 10 -21.62 10.08 -12.26
C LEU A 10 -21.33 8.78 -11.52
N ALA A 11 -22.20 7.77 -11.64
CA ALA A 11 -21.98 6.45 -11.05
C ALA A 11 -20.74 5.77 -11.65
N GLY A 12 -20.57 5.80 -12.96
CA GLY A 12 -19.39 5.24 -13.64
C GLY A 12 -18.09 5.94 -13.22
N LEU A 13 -18.11 7.27 -13.05
CA LEU A 13 -16.95 8.02 -12.55
C LEU A 13 -16.65 7.69 -11.08
N ARG A 14 -17.68 7.60 -10.22
CA ARG A 14 -17.51 7.22 -8.82
C ARG A 14 -16.94 5.81 -8.68
N ASN A 15 -17.44 4.85 -9.45
CA ASN A 15 -16.92 3.50 -9.41
C ASN A 15 -15.43 3.48 -9.84
N LYS A 16 -15.11 4.07 -10.99
CA LYS A 16 -13.75 4.10 -11.56
C LYS A 16 -12.69 4.72 -10.66
N TYR A 17 -13.02 5.79 -9.93
CA TYR A 17 -12.03 6.58 -9.20
C TYR A 17 -12.13 6.49 -7.68
N VAL A 18 -13.30 6.11 -7.14
CA VAL A 18 -13.53 6.05 -5.70
C VAL A 18 -13.69 4.61 -5.25
N GLU A 19 -14.59 3.85 -5.88
CA GLU A 19 -14.88 2.48 -5.43
C GLU A 19 -13.75 1.51 -5.79
N SER A 20 -13.23 1.55 -7.03
CA SER A 20 -12.08 0.72 -7.43
C SER A 20 -10.83 1.01 -6.61
N ALA A 21 -10.57 2.29 -6.27
CA ALA A 21 -9.46 2.66 -5.39
C ALA A 21 -9.68 2.14 -3.96
N ASN A 22 -10.90 2.22 -3.44
CA ASN A 22 -11.22 1.70 -2.11
C ASN A 22 -11.12 0.17 -2.05
N GLU A 23 -11.53 -0.55 -3.10
CA GLU A 23 -11.42 -2.01 -3.19
C GLU A 23 -9.95 -2.46 -3.18
N GLU A 24 -9.07 -1.82 -3.97
CA GLU A 24 -7.62 -2.08 -3.94
C GLU A 24 -7.00 -1.76 -2.57
N THR A 25 -7.50 -0.74 -1.88
CA THR A 25 -7.02 -0.38 -0.53
C THR A 25 -7.50 -1.38 0.54
N ASN A 26 -8.69 -1.96 0.35
CA ASN A 26 -9.33 -2.85 1.31
C ASN A 26 -8.83 -4.30 1.18
N ASP A 27 -8.52 -4.77 -0.04
CA ASP A 27 -7.91 -6.10 -0.27
C ASP A 27 -6.47 -6.18 0.29
N GLY A 28 -5.82 -5.02 0.46
CA GLY A 28 -4.53 -4.86 1.15
C GLY A 28 -4.63 -4.61 2.66
N PHE A 29 -5.82 -4.37 3.21
CA PHE A 29 -6.03 -4.19 4.65
C PHE A 29 -6.03 -5.56 5.33
N LEU A 30 -4.83 -6.16 5.42
CA LEU A 30 -4.60 -7.33 6.26
C LEU A 30 -5.01 -6.94 7.69
N ASP A 31 -6.18 -7.43 8.11
CA ASP A 31 -6.85 -7.12 9.37
C ASP A 31 -5.83 -6.99 10.51
N GLU A 32 -5.68 -5.76 11.02
CA GLU A 32 -4.66 -5.44 12.01
C GLU A 32 -4.85 -6.26 13.29
N ALA A 33 -6.10 -6.67 13.59
CA ALA A 33 -6.45 -7.57 14.69
C ALA A 33 -5.91 -8.99 14.51
N LYS A 34 -5.67 -9.40 13.26
CA LYS A 34 -5.09 -10.71 12.90
C LYS A 34 -3.56 -10.67 12.87
N MET A 35 -2.93 -9.50 12.87
CA MET A 35 -1.47 -9.39 12.79
C MET A 35 -0.79 -9.59 14.15
N ASN A 36 0.21 -10.46 14.20
CA ASN A 36 1.12 -10.54 15.34
C ASN A 36 1.90 -9.21 15.48
N LYS A 37 2.17 -8.77 16.72
CA LYS A 37 3.07 -7.65 17.07
C LYS A 37 4.37 -7.61 16.25
N LYS A 38 4.94 -8.78 15.88
CA LYS A 38 6.10 -8.89 14.97
C LYS A 38 5.81 -8.35 13.56
N MET A 39 4.68 -8.71 12.96
CA MET A 39 4.25 -8.22 11.64
C MET A 39 3.98 -6.72 11.65
N LEU A 40 3.35 -6.22 12.71
CA LEU A 40 3.06 -4.78 12.82
C LEU A 40 4.36 -3.96 12.89
N ARG A 41 5.37 -4.45 13.63
CA ARG A 41 6.72 -3.84 13.64
C ARG A 41 7.36 -3.84 12.27
N ILE A 42 7.23 -4.94 11.51
CA ILE A 42 7.76 -5.06 10.15
C ILE A 42 7.08 -4.04 9.21
N LYS A 43 5.74 -3.96 9.23
CA LYS A 43 4.98 -2.97 8.43
C LYS A 43 5.40 -1.53 8.76
N LYS A 44 5.47 -1.16 10.05
CA LYS A 44 5.92 0.19 10.47
C LYS A 44 7.32 0.51 9.95
N LYS A 45 8.24 -0.47 10.01
CA LYS A 45 9.59 -0.31 9.48
C LYS A 45 9.61 -0.17 7.96
N LEU A 46 8.72 -0.87 7.25
CA LEU A 46 8.56 -0.75 5.80
C LEU A 46 8.15 0.67 5.40
N VAL A 47 7.15 1.23 6.08
CA VAL A 47 6.68 2.61 5.84
C VAL A 47 7.80 3.62 6.04
N ASN A 48 8.59 3.49 7.12
CA ASN A 48 9.72 4.39 7.38
C ASN A 48 10.80 4.31 6.28
N LEU A 49 11.08 3.12 5.76
CA LEU A 49 12.04 2.93 4.67
C LEU A 49 11.53 3.51 3.34
N GLU A 50 10.24 3.35 3.02
CA GLU A 50 9.64 3.95 1.83
C GLU A 50 9.63 5.50 1.92
N MET A 51 9.43 6.05 3.11
CA MET A 51 9.53 7.50 3.35
C MET A 51 10.96 8.02 3.11
N GLU A 52 11.98 7.34 3.65
CA GLU A 52 13.38 7.70 3.41
C GLU A 52 13.76 7.51 1.93
N ARG A 53 13.22 6.49 1.26
CA ARG A 53 13.41 6.27 -0.19
C ARG A 53 12.85 7.43 -1.00
N CYS A 54 11.66 7.90 -0.68
CA CYS A 54 11.05 9.06 -1.32
C CYS A 54 11.91 10.32 -1.14
N GLN A 55 12.39 10.59 0.08
CA GLN A 55 13.26 11.74 0.35
C GLN A 55 14.56 11.67 -0.47
N LYS A 56 15.23 10.51 -0.49
CA LYS A 56 16.46 10.30 -1.27
C LYS A 56 16.23 10.48 -2.78
N MET A 57 15.07 10.07 -3.27
CA MET A 57 14.69 10.22 -4.67
C MET A 57 14.53 11.70 -5.05
N ILE A 58 13.91 12.50 -4.18
CA ILE A 58 13.81 13.97 -4.36
C ILE A 58 15.20 14.61 -4.33
N GLU A 59 16.09 14.13 -3.47
CA GLU A 59 17.47 14.64 -3.34
C GLU A 59 18.43 14.09 -4.42
N HIS A 60 17.93 13.33 -5.40
CA HIS A 60 18.75 12.68 -6.45
C HIS A 60 19.92 11.83 -5.89
N ARG A 61 19.71 11.18 -4.75
CA ARG A 61 20.70 10.30 -4.11
C ARG A 61 20.52 8.85 -4.53
N ASP A 62 21.56 8.05 -4.33
CA ASP A 62 21.51 6.60 -4.55
C ASP A 62 20.44 5.92 -3.67
N LEU A 63 19.62 5.09 -4.32
CA LEU A 63 18.53 4.33 -3.72
C LEU A 63 18.89 2.86 -3.49
N SER A 64 20.00 2.37 -4.04
CA SER A 64 20.35 0.95 -4.05
C SER A 64 20.33 0.31 -2.65
N LYS A 65 20.91 1.00 -1.66
CA LYS A 65 20.94 0.51 -0.27
C LYS A 65 19.55 0.49 0.37
N ILE A 66 18.68 1.44 0.05
CA ILE A 66 17.34 1.49 0.65
C ILE A 66 16.40 0.48 0.00
N ASP A 67 16.53 0.30 -1.32
CA ASP A 67 15.80 -0.73 -2.06
C ASP A 67 16.16 -2.13 -1.57
N GLN A 68 17.44 -2.41 -1.30
CA GLN A 68 17.87 -3.66 -0.67
C GLN A 68 17.23 -3.88 0.71
N LYS A 69 17.18 -2.84 1.55
CA LYS A 69 16.55 -2.91 2.87
C LYS A 69 15.04 -3.15 2.77
N ILE A 70 14.37 -2.48 1.83
CA ILE A 70 12.93 -2.67 1.58
C ILE A 70 12.66 -4.10 1.13
N SER A 71 13.42 -4.62 0.16
CA SER A 71 13.29 -5.99 -0.32
C SER A 71 13.49 -7.02 0.79
N ALA A 72 14.56 -6.88 1.59
CA ALA A 72 14.78 -7.76 2.74
C ALA A 72 13.63 -7.70 3.76
N GLN A 73 13.07 -6.50 4.00
CA GLN A 73 11.98 -6.32 4.94
C GLN A 73 10.65 -6.88 4.43
N LYS A 74 10.42 -6.89 3.10
CA LYS A 74 9.29 -7.56 2.42
C LYS A 74 9.40 -9.09 2.53
N GLU A 75 10.59 -9.66 2.32
CA GLU A 75 10.79 -11.10 2.49
C GLU A 75 10.57 -11.54 3.95
N LEU A 76 11.10 -10.79 4.92
CA LEU A 76 10.83 -11.05 6.35
C LEU A 76 9.34 -11.00 6.68
N PHE A 77 8.59 -10.12 6.03
CA PHE A 77 7.14 -10.05 6.20
C PHE A 77 6.46 -11.31 5.65
N LYS A 78 6.86 -11.74 4.45
CA LYS A 78 6.34 -12.95 3.79
C LYS A 78 6.63 -14.22 4.60
N GLU A 79 7.85 -14.38 5.12
CA GLU A 79 8.20 -15.47 6.02
C GLU A 79 7.33 -15.47 7.29
N CYS A 80 7.09 -14.30 7.88
CA CYS A 80 6.21 -14.19 9.05
C CYS A 80 4.76 -14.57 8.70
N CYS A 81 4.28 -14.28 7.49
CA CYS A 81 2.96 -14.69 7.03
C CYS A 81 2.83 -16.19 6.80
N GLN A 82 3.92 -16.87 6.41
CA GLN A 82 3.96 -18.31 6.18
C GLN A 82 4.09 -19.13 7.47
N GLN A 83 4.65 -18.56 8.54
CA GLN A 83 4.76 -19.19 9.87
C GLN A 83 3.45 -19.16 10.68
N ARG A 84 2.31 -18.99 10.01
CA ARG A 84 1.00 -18.77 10.60
C ARG A 84 0.13 -20.01 10.46
#